data_AF-A0A5D3DYK9-F1
#
_entry.id   AF-A0A5D3DYK9-F1
#
_cell.length_a   1.000
_cell.length_b   1.000
_cell.length_c   1.000
_cell.angle_alpha   90.00
_cell.angle_beta   90.00
_cell.angle_gamma   90.00
#
_symmetry.space_group_name_H-M   'P 1'
#
loop_
_entity.id
_entity.type
_entity.pdbx_description
1 polymer ?
#
loop_
_entity_poly.entity_id
_entity_poly.type
_entity_poly.pdbx_seq_one_letter_code
_entity_poly.pdbx_strand_id
1 'polypeptide(L)'
;MLVDAFFLAKEDGIVAGIALADMVFQEVDPSIRVEWSKKDGDYIRKGLQFGKVSGKAQSILVAERVALNFMQRMSGIATLTKAMADAASPACILETRKTAPGLRLVDKWAVLIGGGQNHRMGLFDMVLIKDNHISAAGGISNAIKSVDLYLQQRKLKMNVEIVCSSF
;
A
#
# COMPACT_ATOMS: atom_id res chain seq x y z
N MET A 1 -32.12 -14.02 7.34
CA MET A 1 -32.34 -12.96 8.35
C MET A 1 -31.47 -11.77 7.97
N LEU A 2 -32.05 -10.56 7.96
CA LEU A 2 -31.28 -9.32 7.84
C LEU A 2 -30.75 -8.94 9.22
N VAL A 3 -29.50 -8.54 9.30
CA VAL A 3 -28.82 -8.18 10.55
C VAL A 3 -27.91 -6.97 10.33
N ASP A 4 -27.59 -6.31 11.43
CA ASP A 4 -26.60 -5.25 11.50
C ASP A 4 -25.34 -5.77 12.22
N ALA A 5 -24.17 -5.44 11.68
CA ALA A 5 -22.86 -5.68 12.27
C ALA A 5 -22.05 -4.38 12.29
N PHE A 6 -21.03 -4.32 13.16
CA PHE A 6 -20.28 -3.10 13.40
C PHE A 6 -18.77 -3.32 13.41
N PHE A 7 -18.04 -2.40 12.77
CA PHE A 7 -16.58 -2.34 12.84
C PHE A 7 -16.15 -1.58 14.08
N LEU A 8 -15.37 -2.26 14.94
CA LEU A 8 -14.85 -1.73 16.20
C LEU A 8 -13.33 -1.67 16.17
N ALA A 9 -12.77 -0.50 16.42
CA ALA A 9 -11.34 -0.32 16.63
C ALA A 9 -10.90 -0.97 17.96
N LYS A 10 -9.99 -1.94 17.90
CA LYS A 10 -9.43 -2.58 19.11
C LYS A 10 -8.11 -1.96 19.58
N GLU A 11 -7.57 -1.04 18.80
CA GLU A 11 -6.32 -0.32 19.03
C GLU A 11 -6.41 1.08 18.40
N ASP A 12 -5.54 1.99 18.85
CA ASP A 12 -5.36 3.31 18.27
C ASP A 12 -4.53 3.21 16.99
N GLY A 13 -4.80 4.04 15.98
CA GLY A 13 -4.01 4.05 14.76
C GLY A 13 -4.64 4.79 13.59
N ILE A 14 -4.04 4.65 12.41
CA ILE A 14 -4.57 5.14 11.15
C ILE A 14 -5.41 4.04 10.51
N VAL A 15 -6.67 4.33 10.22
CA VAL A 15 -7.53 3.40 9.49
C VAL A 15 -7.14 3.38 8.02
N ALA A 16 -6.98 2.18 7.47
CA ALA A 16 -6.71 1.97 6.06
C ALA A 16 -7.38 0.68 5.56
N GLY A 17 -7.82 0.70 4.30
CA GLY A 17 -8.50 -0.42 3.64
C GLY A 17 -10.03 -0.34 3.68
N ILE A 18 -10.63 0.80 4.01
CA ILE A 18 -12.08 1.03 3.94
C ILE A 18 -12.57 0.81 2.52
N ALA A 19 -11.92 1.43 1.53
CA ALA A 19 -12.31 1.26 0.13
C ALA A 19 -12.14 -0.19 -0.36
N LEU A 20 -11.16 -0.93 0.15
CA LEU A 20 -10.99 -2.34 -0.17
C LEU A 20 -12.04 -3.22 0.50
N ALA A 21 -12.45 -2.89 1.72
CA ALA A 21 -13.55 -3.58 2.40
C ALA A 21 -14.87 -3.41 1.65
N ASP A 22 -15.16 -2.20 1.13
CA ASP A 22 -16.33 -1.97 0.27
C ASP A 22 -16.30 -2.88 -0.96
N MET A 23 -15.16 -3.02 -1.63
CA MET A 23 -14.99 -3.94 -2.76
C MET A 23 -15.26 -5.40 -2.35
N VAL A 24 -14.78 -5.84 -1.20
CA VAL A 24 -15.01 -7.21 -0.69
C VAL A 24 -16.50 -7.46 -0.43
N PHE A 25 -17.19 -6.54 0.25
CA PHE A 25 -18.62 -6.69 0.51
C PHE A 25 -19.44 -6.66 -0.79
N GLN A 26 -19.10 -5.77 -1.71
CA GLN A 26 -19.76 -5.66 -3.02
C GLN A 26 -19.58 -6.93 -3.85
N GLU A 27 -18.39 -7.54 -3.84
CA GLU A 27 -18.10 -8.78 -4.56
C GLU A 27 -18.89 -9.97 -3.98
N VAL A 28 -19.01 -10.05 -2.65
CA VAL A 28 -19.71 -11.16 -1.98
C VAL A 28 -21.23 -11.04 -2.13
N ASP A 29 -21.79 -9.85 -1.90
CA ASP A 29 -23.23 -9.61 -2.02
C ASP A 29 -23.50 -8.11 -2.24
N PRO A 30 -23.84 -7.69 -3.48
CA PRO A 30 -24.14 -6.30 -3.81
C PRO A 30 -25.32 -5.68 -3.05
N SER A 31 -26.12 -6.49 -2.34
CA SER A 31 -27.21 -5.98 -1.49
C SER A 31 -26.76 -5.56 -0.09
N ILE A 32 -25.52 -5.89 0.31
CA ILE A 32 -24.93 -5.40 1.56
C ILE A 32 -24.75 -3.89 1.47
N ARG A 33 -25.20 -3.20 2.53
CA ARG A 33 -24.97 -1.76 2.70
C ARG A 33 -23.92 -1.56 3.78
N VAL A 34 -22.96 -0.70 3.50
CA VAL A 34 -21.92 -0.32 4.45
C VAL A 34 -21.94 1.19 4.63
N GLU A 35 -21.93 1.63 5.88
CA GLU A 35 -21.89 3.04 6.27
C GLU A 35 -20.63 3.26 7.12
N TRP A 36 -19.80 4.21 6.71
CA TRP A 36 -18.55 4.56 7.39
C TRP A 36 -18.65 5.95 8.02
N SER A 37 -18.14 6.08 9.25
CA SER A 37 -17.97 7.39 9.93
C SER A 37 -16.54 7.93 9.81
N LYS A 38 -15.68 7.19 9.12
CA LYS A 38 -14.26 7.48 8.89
C LYS A 38 -13.90 7.16 7.44
N LYS A 39 -12.80 7.73 6.97
CA LYS A 39 -12.20 7.42 5.67
C LYS A 39 -10.76 6.95 5.85
N ASP A 40 -10.22 6.31 4.82
CA ASP A 40 -8.81 5.92 4.79
C ASP A 40 -7.91 7.12 5.10
N GLY A 41 -6.98 6.94 6.04
CA GLY A 41 -6.05 7.97 6.50
C GLY A 41 -6.49 8.69 7.78
N ASP A 42 -7.73 8.52 8.21
CA ASP A 42 -8.19 9.09 9.48
C ASP A 42 -7.55 8.37 10.68
N TYR A 43 -7.26 9.12 11.73
CA TYR A 43 -6.89 8.55 13.02
C TYR A 43 -8.13 8.06 13.78
N ILE A 44 -8.03 6.85 14.33
CA ILE A 44 -9.06 6.18 15.13
C ILE A 44 -8.50 5.81 16.51
N ARG A 45 -9.38 5.79 17.51
CA ARG A 45 -9.06 5.38 18.88
C ARG A 45 -9.74 4.06 19.22
N LYS A 46 -9.11 3.26 20.08
CA LYS A 46 -9.66 2.04 20.64
C LYS A 46 -11.05 2.30 21.22
N GLY A 47 -11.98 1.39 20.91
CA GLY A 47 -13.38 1.50 21.29
C GLY A 47 -14.24 2.28 20.29
N LEU A 48 -13.66 2.95 19.29
CA LEU A 48 -14.43 3.62 18.26
C LEU A 48 -15.13 2.60 17.37
N GLN A 49 -16.45 2.71 17.30
CA GLN A 49 -17.25 2.07 16.26
C GLN A 49 -17.23 2.98 15.02
N PHE A 50 -16.59 2.54 13.94
CA PHE A 50 -16.34 3.40 12.79
C PHE A 50 -17.06 2.98 11.50
N GLY A 51 -17.69 1.81 11.50
CA GLY A 51 -18.49 1.32 10.37
C GLY A 51 -19.68 0.49 10.82
N LYS A 52 -20.76 0.53 10.03
CA LYS A 52 -21.96 -0.28 10.16
C LYS A 52 -22.20 -1.04 8.86
N VAL A 53 -22.46 -2.34 8.96
CA VAL A 53 -22.80 -3.22 7.84
C VAL A 53 -24.21 -3.74 8.05
N SER A 54 -25.07 -3.62 7.05
CA SER A 54 -26.46 -4.08 7.08
C SER A 54 -26.74 -4.99 5.88
N GLY A 55 -27.28 -6.18 6.13
CA GLY A 55 -27.50 -7.15 5.05
C GLY A 55 -27.85 -8.55 5.55
N LYS A 56 -27.81 -9.55 4.66
CA LYS A 56 -28.04 -10.95 5.03
C LYS A 56 -26.91 -11.43 5.94
N ALA A 57 -27.26 -12.04 7.07
CA ALA A 57 -26.28 -12.54 8.04
C ALA A 57 -25.20 -13.45 7.43
N GLN A 58 -25.60 -14.38 6.55
CA GLN A 58 -24.67 -15.27 5.86
C GLN A 58 -23.67 -14.50 4.99
N SER A 59 -24.15 -13.55 4.18
CA SER A 59 -23.29 -12.76 3.30
C SER A 59 -22.27 -11.92 4.09
N ILE A 60 -22.71 -11.30 5.19
CA ILE A 60 -21.82 -10.55 6.09
C ILE A 60 -20.73 -11.47 6.66
N LEU A 61 -21.11 -12.64 7.20
CA LEU A 61 -20.16 -13.58 7.81
C LEU A 61 -19.14 -14.15 6.81
N VAL A 62 -19.54 -14.35 5.54
CA VAL A 62 -18.64 -14.79 4.47
C VAL A 62 -17.59 -13.72 4.15
N ALA A 63 -18.00 -12.46 4.05
CA ALA A 63 -17.12 -11.34 3.72
C ALA A 63 -16.23 -10.90 4.89
N GLU A 64 -16.71 -11.03 6.12
CA GLU A 64 -16.13 -10.42 7.33
C GLU A 64 -14.63 -10.67 7.47
N ARG A 65 -14.21 -11.94 7.45
CA ARG A 65 -12.81 -12.28 7.73
C ARG A 65 -11.87 -11.75 6.65
N VAL A 66 -12.31 -11.76 5.39
CA VAL A 66 -11.51 -11.25 4.27
C VAL A 66 -11.36 -9.74 4.39
N ALA A 67 -12.46 -9.01 4.62
CA ALA A 67 -12.43 -7.56 4.83
C ALA A 67 -11.54 -7.17 6.01
N LEU A 68 -11.71 -7.82 7.17
CA LEU A 68 -10.90 -7.54 8.36
C LEU A 68 -9.41 -7.84 8.15
N ASN A 69 -9.06 -8.94 7.49
CA ASN A 69 -7.65 -9.28 7.25
C ASN A 69 -6.95 -8.20 6.43
N PHE A 70 -7.61 -7.68 5.39
CA PHE A 70 -7.06 -6.59 4.60
C PHE A 70 -6.98 -5.28 5.38
N MET A 71 -8.08 -4.88 6.04
CA MET A 71 -8.11 -3.63 6.80
C MET A 71 -7.08 -3.61 7.93
N GLN A 72 -6.95 -4.71 8.69
CA GLN A 72 -5.98 -4.79 9.79
C GLN A 72 -4.54 -4.68 9.27
N ARG A 73 -4.21 -5.39 8.18
CA ARG A 73 -2.89 -5.30 7.56
C ARG A 73 -2.60 -3.90 7.06
N MET A 74 -3.51 -3.32 6.28
CA MET A 74 -3.35 -1.98 5.72
C MET A 74 -3.24 -0.93 6.84
N SER A 75 -4.10 -1.01 7.87
CA SER A 75 -4.07 -0.08 8.99
C SER A 75 -2.77 -0.17 9.79
N GLY A 76 -2.21 -1.38 9.97
CA GLY A 76 -0.90 -1.55 10.60
C GLY A 76 0.22 -0.87 9.81
N ILE A 77 0.25 -1.05 8.48
CA ILE A 77 1.23 -0.40 7.60
C ILE A 77 1.06 1.12 7.62
N ALA A 78 -0.17 1.61 7.48
CA ALA A 78 -0.48 3.04 7.46
C ALA A 78 -0.13 3.72 8.78
N THR A 79 -0.42 3.07 9.91
CA THR A 79 -0.11 3.58 11.25
C THR A 79 1.40 3.74 11.45
N LEU A 80 2.19 2.73 11.11
CA LEU A 80 3.64 2.81 11.23
C LEU A 80 4.24 3.83 10.25
N THR A 81 3.72 3.85 9.01
CA THR A 81 4.16 4.82 7.99
C THR A 81 3.92 6.25 8.46
N LYS A 82 2.77 6.53 9.07
CA LYS A 82 2.44 7.85 9.59
C LYS A 82 3.43 8.33 10.65
N ALA A 83 3.77 7.45 11.60
CA ALA A 83 4.78 7.76 12.61
C ALA A 83 6.16 8.07 11.98
N MET A 84 6.57 7.30 10.97
CA MET A 84 7.83 7.52 10.26
C MET A 84 7.80 8.82 9.42
N ALA A 85 6.70 9.10 8.72
CA ALA A 85 6.56 10.28 7.87
C ALA A 85 6.55 11.58 8.70
N ASP A 86 5.84 11.58 9.84
CA ASP A 86 5.81 12.72 10.75
C ASP A 86 7.21 12.99 11.34
N ALA A 87 7.97 11.94 11.66
CA ALA A 87 9.34 12.06 12.17
C ALA A 87 10.37 12.48 11.11
N ALA A 88 10.12 12.18 9.83
CA ALA A 88 11.05 12.46 8.74
C ALA A 88 10.92 13.88 8.17
N SER A 89 9.83 14.59 8.45
CA SER A 89 9.53 15.90 7.87
C SER A 89 10.69 16.90 8.03
N PRO A 90 11.11 17.62 6.97
CA PRO A 90 10.45 17.75 5.67
C PRO A 90 10.83 16.67 4.63
N ALA A 91 11.65 15.68 5.00
CA ALA A 91 11.94 14.55 4.11
C ALA A 91 10.72 13.62 3.97
N CYS A 92 10.71 12.82 2.89
CA CYS A 92 9.63 11.89 2.60
C CYS A 92 10.06 10.45 2.83
N ILE A 93 9.15 9.63 3.35
CA ILE A 93 9.34 8.17 3.47
C ILE A 93 8.93 7.49 2.16
N LEU A 94 9.82 6.66 1.62
CA LEU A 94 9.57 5.85 0.43
C LEU A 94 9.46 4.37 0.81
N GLU A 95 8.48 3.68 0.24
CA GLU A 95 8.39 2.23 0.34
C GLU A 95 9.34 1.50 -0.63
N THR A 96 9.42 0.18 -0.50
CA THR A 96 10.22 -0.65 -1.40
C THR A 96 9.44 -1.85 -1.94
N ARG A 97 10.04 -2.58 -2.88
CA ARG A 97 9.48 -3.85 -3.39
C ARG A 97 9.51 -5.02 -2.39
N LYS A 98 10.00 -4.83 -1.17
CA LYS A 98 9.98 -5.81 -0.07
C LYS A 98 8.59 -5.90 0.58
N THR A 99 7.60 -6.23 -0.23
CA THR A 99 6.19 -6.37 0.15
C THR A 99 5.84 -7.84 0.34
N ALA A 100 4.68 -8.13 0.96
CA ALA A 100 4.18 -9.49 0.99
C ALA A 100 3.90 -10.00 -0.44
N PRO A 101 4.21 -11.27 -0.75
CA PRO A 101 3.90 -11.87 -2.05
C PRO A 101 2.41 -11.75 -2.37
N GLY A 102 2.08 -11.34 -3.61
CA GLY A 102 0.69 -11.13 -4.05
C GLY A 102 0.02 -9.85 -3.54
N LEU A 103 0.56 -9.20 -2.51
CA LEU A 103 -0.08 -8.05 -1.83
C LEU A 103 0.62 -6.71 -2.07
N ARG A 104 1.53 -6.63 -3.05
CA ARG A 104 2.32 -5.42 -3.30
C ARG A 104 1.47 -4.16 -3.47
N LEU A 105 0.39 -4.24 -4.24
CA LEU A 105 -0.49 -3.09 -4.46
C LEU A 105 -1.14 -2.64 -3.16
N VAL A 106 -1.63 -3.59 -2.36
CA VAL A 106 -2.28 -3.35 -1.06
C VAL A 106 -1.30 -2.71 -0.07
N ASP A 107 -0.09 -3.28 0.04
CA ASP A 107 0.95 -2.80 0.96
C ASP A 107 1.38 -1.36 0.61
N LYS A 108 1.63 -1.09 -0.68
CA LYS A 108 2.01 0.24 -1.15
C LYS A 108 0.87 1.26 -1.03
N TRP A 109 -0.36 0.83 -1.27
CA TRP A 109 -1.53 1.68 -1.08
C TRP A 109 -1.66 2.11 0.40
N ALA A 110 -1.44 1.19 1.34
CA ALA A 110 -1.42 1.51 2.76
C ALA A 110 -0.31 2.51 3.14
N VAL A 111 0.86 2.43 2.52
CA VAL A 111 1.93 3.43 2.71
C VAL A 111 1.48 4.82 2.26
N LEU A 112 0.84 4.93 1.10
CA LEU A 112 0.29 6.21 0.62
C LEU A 112 -0.75 6.78 1.62
N ILE A 113 -1.66 5.92 2.10
CA ILE A 113 -2.66 6.31 3.10
C ILE A 113 -1.99 6.84 4.39
N GLY A 114 -0.89 6.20 4.81
CA GLY A 114 -0.10 6.63 5.96
C GLY A 114 0.74 7.89 5.74
N GLY A 115 0.72 8.52 4.56
CA GLY A 115 1.49 9.72 4.26
C GLY A 115 2.91 9.47 3.74
N GLY A 116 3.25 8.22 3.42
CA GLY A 116 4.46 7.90 2.66
C GLY A 116 4.27 8.12 1.17
N GLN A 117 5.32 7.90 0.39
CA GLN A 117 5.30 7.98 -1.07
C GLN A 117 5.73 6.65 -1.69
N ASN A 118 5.21 6.38 -2.89
CA ASN A 118 5.63 5.21 -3.65
C ASN A 118 6.95 5.48 -4.37
N HIS A 119 7.85 4.51 -4.27
CA HIS A 119 9.00 4.41 -5.16
C HIS A 119 8.52 3.73 -6.46
N ARG A 120 9.28 2.80 -7.03
CA ARG A 120 8.83 2.02 -8.19
C ARG A 120 7.98 0.81 -7.80
N MET A 121 6.88 0.58 -8.49
CA MET A 121 6.01 -0.59 -8.37
C MET A 121 6.72 -1.90 -8.71
N GLY A 122 7.54 -1.91 -9.77
CA GLY A 122 8.07 -3.13 -10.37
C GLY A 122 9.50 -2.99 -10.88
N LEU A 123 9.88 -3.89 -11.78
CA LEU A 123 11.10 -3.75 -12.58
C LEU A 123 10.84 -3.05 -13.91
N PHE A 124 9.56 -2.82 -14.24
CA PHE A 124 9.08 -2.37 -15.54
C PHE A 124 8.83 -0.86 -15.62
N ASP A 125 8.83 -0.15 -14.50
CA ASP A 125 8.40 1.24 -14.37
C ASP A 125 9.54 2.21 -14.01
N MET A 126 10.67 1.70 -13.49
CA MET A 126 11.88 2.50 -13.29
C MET A 126 13.15 1.64 -13.32
N VAL A 127 14.22 2.18 -13.89
CA VAL A 127 15.56 1.56 -13.85
C VAL A 127 16.22 1.94 -12.52
N LEU A 128 16.67 0.92 -11.77
CA LEU A 128 17.46 1.10 -10.54
C LEU A 128 18.74 0.28 -10.68
N ILE A 129 19.85 0.97 -10.94
CA ILE A 129 21.19 0.40 -11.00
C ILE A 129 21.66 0.16 -9.56
N LYS A 130 22.30 -0.99 -9.35
CA LYS A 130 22.82 -1.45 -8.06
C LYS A 130 24.23 -1.97 -8.28
N ASP A 131 24.95 -2.24 -7.20
CA ASP A 131 26.34 -2.69 -7.19
C ASP A 131 26.59 -3.90 -8.13
N ASN A 132 25.67 -4.86 -8.17
CA ASN A 132 25.75 -6.02 -9.06
C ASN A 132 25.72 -5.63 -10.55
N HIS A 133 24.92 -4.63 -10.91
CA HIS A 133 24.85 -4.11 -12.28
C HIS A 133 26.11 -3.32 -12.64
N ILE A 134 26.62 -2.51 -11.69
CA ILE A 134 27.85 -1.74 -11.87
C ILE A 134 29.04 -2.67 -12.11
N SER A 135 29.16 -3.72 -11.29
CA SER A 135 30.20 -4.74 -11.43
C SER A 135 30.09 -5.46 -12.77
N ALA A 136 28.88 -5.83 -13.21
CA ALA A 136 28.67 -6.51 -14.47
C ALA A 136 29.00 -5.63 -15.69
N ALA A 137 28.76 -4.31 -15.59
CA ALA A 137 29.07 -3.35 -16.65
C ALA A 137 30.54 -2.89 -16.65
N GLY A 138 31.32 -3.26 -15.63
CA GLY A 138 32.69 -2.79 -15.47
C GLY A 138 32.81 -1.31 -15.10
N GLY A 139 31.84 -0.78 -14.34
CA GLY A 139 31.86 0.60 -13.82
C GLY A 139 30.57 1.37 -14.05
N ILE A 140 30.39 2.46 -13.28
CA ILE A 140 29.16 3.28 -13.26
C ILE A 140 28.90 3.90 -14.64
N SER A 141 29.93 4.48 -15.27
CA SER A 141 29.79 5.13 -16.58
C SER A 141 29.33 4.15 -17.66
N ASN A 142 29.80 2.91 -17.63
CA ASN A 142 29.38 1.89 -18.58
C ASN A 142 27.93 1.46 -18.31
N ALA A 143 27.55 1.27 -17.04
CA ALA A 143 26.19 0.91 -16.67
C ALA A 143 25.17 1.96 -17.15
N ILE A 144 25.47 3.26 -16.98
CA ILE A 144 24.61 4.35 -17.46
C ILE A 144 24.49 4.32 -18.99
N LYS A 145 25.62 4.25 -19.71
CA LYS A 145 25.62 4.18 -21.19
C LYS A 145 24.80 2.99 -21.70
N SER A 146 24.91 1.82 -21.06
CA SER A 146 24.12 0.64 -21.41
C SER A 146 22.62 0.87 -21.20
N VAL A 147 22.22 1.54 -20.12
CA VAL A 147 20.82 1.91 -19.87
C VAL A 147 20.32 2.92 -20.91
N ASP A 148 21.10 3.96 -21.22
CA ASP A 148 20.72 4.97 -22.22
C ASP A 148 20.48 4.33 -23.60
N LEU A 149 21.39 3.45 -24.03
CA LEU A 149 21.26 2.70 -25.28
C LEU A 149 20.01 1.83 -25.27
N TYR A 150 19.75 1.12 -24.17
CA TYR A 150 18.55 0.28 -24.03
C TYR A 150 17.26 1.11 -24.14
N LEU A 151 17.19 2.24 -23.42
CA LEU A 151 16.01 3.11 -23.44
C LEU A 151 15.79 3.74 -24.82
N GLN A 152 16.85 4.17 -25.52
CA GLN A 152 16.76 4.71 -26.87
C GLN A 152 16.28 3.66 -27.88
N GLN A 153 16.88 2.47 -27.88
CA GLN A 153 16.52 1.39 -28.80
C GLN A 153 15.07 0.93 -28.62
N ARG A 154 14.59 0.90 -27.37
CA ARG A 154 13.22 0.53 -27.04
C ARG A 154 12.24 1.71 -27.08
N LYS A 155 12.72 2.93 -27.33
CA LYS A 155 11.93 4.18 -27.31
C LYS A 155 11.17 4.36 -25.99
N LEU A 156 11.79 3.98 -24.87
CA LEU A 156 11.21 4.08 -23.53
C LEU A 156 11.64 5.39 -22.87
N LYS A 157 10.73 5.98 -22.09
CA LYS A 157 11.01 7.11 -21.20
C LYS A 157 10.78 6.66 -19.76
N MET A 158 11.85 6.49 -19.01
CA MET A 158 11.82 5.99 -17.63
C MET A 158 12.86 6.73 -16.79
N ASN A 159 12.57 6.93 -15.51
CA ASN A 159 13.56 7.45 -14.57
C ASN A 159 14.67 6.40 -14.34
N VAL A 160 15.88 6.89 -14.10
CA VAL A 160 17.07 6.08 -13.82
C VAL A 160 17.66 6.54 -12.49
N GLU A 161 17.76 5.61 -11.54
CA GLU A 161 18.42 5.83 -10.26
C GLU A 161 19.61 4.87 -10.11
N ILE A 162 20.62 5.30 -9.36
CA ILE A 162 21.80 4.49 -9.03
C ILE A 162 21.95 4.46 -7.52
N VAL A 163 22.14 3.27 -6.98
CA VAL A 163 22.54 3.07 -5.58
C VAL A 163 24.07 3.07 -5.51
N CYS A 164 24.63 3.96 -4.71
CA CYS A 164 26.06 4.02 -4.40
C CYS A 164 26.27 3.73 -2.91
N SER A 165 27.28 2.90 -2.59
CA SER A 165 27.64 2.53 -1.21
C SER A 165 28.91 3.23 -0.70
N SER A 166 29.59 3.98 -1.56
CA SER A 166 30.76 4.82 -1.24
C SER A 166 30.66 6.16 -1.96
N PHE A 167 31.30 7.19 -1.38
CA PHE A 167 31.43 8.54 -1.94
C PHE A 167 32.57 8.62 -2.94
#